data_AF-A0AA87Q703-F1
#
_entry.id   AF-A0AA87Q703-F1
#
_cell.length_a   1.000
_cell.length_b   1.000
_cell.length_c   1.000
_cell.angle_alpha   90.00
_cell.angle_beta   90.00
_cell.angle_gamma   90.00
#
_symmetry.space_group_name_H-M   'P 1'
#
loop_
_entity.id
_entity.type
_entity.pdbx_description
1 polymer ?
#
loop_
_entity_poly.entity_id
_entity_poly.type
_entity_poly.pdbx_seq_one_letter_code
_entity_poly.pdbx_strand_id
1 'polypeptide(L)'
;MVAAHISIVVSAALAAWAGTSDAASWSTAILVLGFSAILLDIGLTFDHTLGRREINLIRPEARGRLNGLFVGLFFIGGSTGAAISGVTWALGGWTLTCAACAAFAILSLVSDFVSKSSELS
;
A
#
# COMPACT_ATOMS: atom_id res chain seq x y z
N MET A 1 3.87 -11.83 0.03
CA MET A 1 2.77 -11.08 -0.59
C MET A 1 1.62 -10.88 0.39
N VAL A 2 0.87 -11.92 0.79
CA VAL A 2 -0.24 -11.81 1.77
C VAL A 2 0.11 -11.04 3.07
N ALA A 3 1.28 -11.27 3.67
CA ALA A 3 1.70 -10.56 4.89
C ALA A 3 1.94 -9.04 4.70
N ALA A 4 2.36 -8.61 3.50
CA ALA A 4 2.55 -7.20 3.17
C ALA A 4 1.21 -6.50 2.90
N HIS A 5 0.28 -7.20 2.23
CA HIS A 5 -1.09 -6.70 2.03
C HIS A 5 -1.83 -6.52 3.37
N ILE A 6 -1.67 -7.45 4.31
CA ILE A 6 -2.25 -7.34 5.65
C ILE A 6 -1.64 -6.15 6.42
N SER A 7 -0.33 -5.88 6.32
CA SER A 7 0.27 -4.75 7.02
C SER A 7 -0.21 -3.39 6.47
N ILE A 8 -0.44 -3.29 5.15
CA ILE A 8 -0.99 -2.08 4.51
C ILE A 8 -2.45 -1.84 4.95
N VAL A 9 -3.28 -2.89 4.98
CA VAL A 9 -4.67 -2.79 5.45
C VAL A 9 -4.73 -2.39 6.93
N VAL A 10 -3.87 -2.98 7.76
CA VAL A 10 -3.81 -2.66 9.20
C VAL A 10 -3.32 -1.23 9.43
N SER A 11 -2.32 -0.76 8.68
CA SER A 11 -1.85 0.63 8.75
C SER A 11 -2.93 1.63 8.34
N ALA A 12 -3.66 1.36 7.25
CA ALA A 12 -4.77 2.21 6.81
C ALA A 12 -5.91 2.27 7.84
N ALA A 13 -6.24 1.14 8.48
CA ALA A 13 -7.25 1.07 9.53
C ALA A 13 -6.83 1.86 10.79
N LEU A 14 -5.56 1.75 11.20
CA LEU A 14 -5.01 2.51 12.33
C LEU A 14 -4.98 4.02 12.06
N ALA A 15 -4.59 4.43 10.85
CA ALA A 15 -4.59 5.84 10.43
C ALA A 15 -6.02 6.43 10.36
N ALA A 16 -6.99 5.64 9.90
CA ALA A 16 -8.40 6.03 9.87
C ALA A 16 -8.96 6.20 11.29
N TRP A 17 -8.61 5.29 12.21
CA TRP A 17 -9.04 5.34 13.60
C TRP A 17 -8.44 6.55 14.33
N ALA A 18 -7.13 6.77 14.18
CA ALA A 18 -6.42 7.87 14.86
C ALA A 18 -6.91 9.28 14.46
N GLY A 19 -7.35 9.47 13.21
CA GLY A 19 -7.85 10.77 12.76
C GLY A 19 -9.37 10.95 12.83
N THR A 20 -10.14 9.92 13.21
CA THR A 20 -11.59 10.04 13.50
C THR A 20 -11.88 10.06 15.00
N SER A 21 -10.93 9.64 15.84
CA SER A 21 -11.02 9.80 17.29
C SER A 21 -10.80 11.25 17.70
N ASP A 22 -11.88 12.03 17.76
CA ASP A 22 -11.96 13.37 18.38
C ASP A 22 -11.60 13.37 19.89
N ALA A 23 -11.39 12.16 20.46
CA ALA A 23 -11.11 11.90 21.88
C ALA A 23 -9.63 11.56 22.20
N ALA A 24 -8.75 11.48 21.20
CA ALA A 24 -7.35 11.15 21.42
C ALA A 24 -6.52 12.41 21.73
N SER A 25 -5.74 12.41 22.81
CA SER A 25 -4.79 13.50 23.07
C SER A 25 -3.80 13.61 21.91
N TRP A 26 -3.46 14.84 21.50
CA TRP A 26 -2.59 15.16 20.36
C TRP A 26 -1.33 14.27 20.26
N SER A 27 -0.72 13.94 21.40
CA SER A 27 0.45 13.07 21.52
C SER A 27 0.16 11.62 21.14
N THR A 28 -0.99 11.06 21.53
CA THR A 28 -1.38 9.69 21.14
C THR A 28 -1.68 9.58 19.64
N ALA A 29 -2.34 10.58 19.05
CA ALA A 29 -2.60 10.61 17.62
C ALA A 29 -1.30 10.60 16.79
N ILE A 30 -0.32 11.43 17.16
CA ILE A 30 0.99 11.46 16.48
C ILE A 30 1.73 10.12 16.59
N LEU A 31 1.72 9.49 17.78
CA LEU A 31 2.39 8.21 17.98
C LEU A 31 1.76 7.10 17.12
N VAL A 32 0.43 7.04 17.06
CA VAL A 32 -0.29 6.03 16.26
C VAL A 32 -0.09 6.28 14.76
N LEU A 33 -0.12 7.53 14.31
CA LEU A 33 0.17 7.88 12.92
C LEU A 33 1.61 7.56 12.52
N GLY A 34 2.57 7.91 13.39
CA GLY A 34 3.99 7.58 13.17
C GLY A 34 4.23 6.08 13.10
N PHE A 35 3.63 5.31 14.01
CA PHE A 35 3.73 3.84 13.97
C PHE A 35 3.10 3.25 12.71
N SER A 36 1.94 3.78 12.29
CA SER A 36 1.26 3.34 11.07
C SER A 36 2.12 3.61 9.82
N ALA A 37 2.77 4.78 9.74
CA ALA A 37 3.68 5.12 8.66
C ALA A 37 4.90 4.18 8.59
N ILE A 38 5.51 3.86 9.74
CA ILE A 38 6.62 2.90 9.81
C ILE A 38 6.17 1.52 9.31
N LEU A 39 4.98 1.07 9.73
CA LEU A 39 4.44 -0.23 9.33
C LEU A 39 4.14 -0.29 7.82
N LEU A 40 3.67 0.83 7.26
CA LEU A 40 3.46 1.00 5.82
C LEU A 40 4.78 0.89 5.06
N ASP A 41 5.82 1.60 5.50
CA ASP A 41 7.15 1.60 4.88
C ASP A 41 7.80 0.21 4.90
N ILE A 42 7.65 -0.53 5.99
CA ILE A 42 8.15 -1.91 6.09
C ILE A 42 7.44 -2.81 5.08
N GLY A 43 6.11 -2.72 4.99
CA GLY A 43 5.32 -3.50 4.03
C GLY A 43 5.72 -3.21 2.59
N LEU A 44 5.85 -1.93 2.27
CA LEU A 44 6.22 -1.46 0.94
C LEU A 44 7.66 -1.86 0.56
N THR A 45 8.60 -1.72 1.48
CA THR A 45 10.01 -2.12 1.28
C THR A 45 10.15 -3.63 1.10
N PHE A 46 9.38 -4.42 1.87
CA PHE A 46 9.39 -5.86 1.77
C PHE A 46 8.84 -6.34 0.42
N ASP A 47 7.73 -5.75 -0.04
CA ASP A 47 7.16 -6.03 -1.35
C ASP A 47 8.13 -5.67 -2.49
N HIS A 48 8.77 -4.50 -2.38
CA HIS A 48 9.77 -4.06 -3.34
C HIS A 48 11.00 -4.99 -3.39
N THR A 49 11.41 -5.53 -2.24
CA THR A 49 12.53 -6.48 -2.12
C THR A 49 12.17 -7.85 -2.70
N LEU A 50 10.95 -8.33 -2.47
CA LEU A 50 10.45 -9.59 -3.03
C LEU A 50 10.26 -9.50 -4.55
N GLY A 51 9.68 -8.41 -5.06
CA GLY A 51 9.51 -8.19 -6.50
C GLY A 51 10.84 -8.15 -7.24
N ARG A 52 11.88 -7.56 -6.64
CA ARG A 52 13.25 -7.57 -7.18
C ARG A 52 13.88 -8.97 -7.16
N ARG A 53 13.58 -9.80 -6.14
CA ARG A 53 14.06 -11.19 -6.07
C ARG A 53 13.46 -12.05 -7.18
N GLU A 54 12.17 -11.90 -7.45
CA GLU A 54 11.43 -12.65 -8.47
C GLU A 54 11.90 -12.28 -9.88
N ILE A 55 12.14 -10.99 -10.14
CA ILE A 55 12.75 -10.50 -11.40
C ILE A 55 14.19 -11.03 -11.56
N ASN A 56 14.95 -11.11 -10.47
CA ASN A 56 16.34 -11.59 -10.51
C ASN A 56 16.46 -13.11 -10.77
N LEU A 57 15.38 -13.88 -10.61
CA LEU A 57 15.36 -15.32 -10.94
C LEU A 57 15.14 -15.59 -12.45
N ILE A 58 14.76 -14.57 -13.23
CA ILE A 58 14.61 -14.66 -14.69
C ILE A 58 15.96 -14.43 -15.39
N ARG A 59 16.15 -15.14 -16.52
CA ARG A 59 17.39 -15.19 -17.34
C ARG A 59 18.04 -13.80 -17.52
N PRO A 60 19.39 -13.72 -17.48
CA PRO A 60 20.15 -12.47 -17.41
C PRO A 60 19.89 -11.48 -18.57
N GLU A 61 19.48 -11.97 -19.75
CA GLU A 61 19.23 -11.15 -20.95
C GLU A 61 18.00 -10.23 -20.85
N ALA A 62 17.01 -10.58 -20.01
CA ALA A 62 15.77 -9.80 -19.87
C ALA A 62 15.73 -8.87 -18.64
N ARG A 63 16.70 -9.00 -17.72
CA ARG A 63 16.70 -8.31 -16.41
C ARG A 63 16.64 -6.79 -16.52
N GLY A 64 17.35 -6.19 -17.47
CA GLY A 64 17.38 -4.74 -17.66
C GLY A 64 16.00 -4.16 -18.04
N ARG A 65 15.28 -4.85 -18.93
CA ARG A 65 13.93 -4.44 -19.37
C ARG A 65 12.90 -4.64 -18.26
N LEU A 66 12.96 -5.76 -17.54
CA LEU A 66 12.04 -6.04 -16.45
C LEU A 66 12.23 -5.09 -15.26
N ASN A 67 13.48 -4.74 -14.91
CA ASN A 67 13.74 -3.76 -13.86
C ASN A 67 13.23 -2.36 -14.23
N GLY A 68 13.39 -1.95 -15.50
CA GLY A 68 12.82 -0.70 -16.01
C GLY A 68 11.29 -0.70 -15.98
N LEU A 69 10.67 -1.80 -16.40
CA LEU A 69 9.21 -1.96 -16.37
C LEU A 69 8.67 -1.92 -14.93
N PHE A 70 9.35 -2.60 -14.01
CA PHE A 70 9.02 -2.59 -12.58
C PHE A 70 9.04 -1.17 -12.02
N VAL A 71 10.16 -0.46 -12.15
CA VAL A 71 10.28 0.93 -11.67
C VAL A 71 9.24 1.84 -12.36
N GLY A 72 8.98 1.64 -13.65
CA GLY A 72 7.95 2.37 -14.39
C GLY A 72 6.54 2.17 -13.83
N LEU A 73 6.14 0.93 -13.57
CA LEU A 73 4.84 0.63 -12.94
C LEU A 73 4.74 1.23 -11.53
N PHE A 74 5.81 1.18 -10.74
CA PHE A 74 5.86 1.80 -9.42
C PHE A 74 5.63 3.32 -9.48
N PHE A 75 6.28 4.01 -10.42
CA PHE A 75 6.07 5.45 -10.61
C PHE A 75 4.64 5.80 -11.05
N ILE A 76 4.05 4.97 -11.92
CA ILE A 76 2.66 5.16 -12.36
C ILE A 76 1.70 4.94 -11.18
N GLY A 77 1.90 3.89 -10.39
CA GLY A 77 1.11 3.62 -9.18
C GLY A 77 1.25 4.73 -8.15
N GLY A 78 2.48 5.16 -7.86
CA GLY A 78 2.76 6.24 -6.90
C GLY A 78 2.16 7.59 -7.31
N SER A 79 2.26 7.97 -8.58
CA SER A 79 1.68 9.23 -9.08
C SER A 79 0.15 9.20 -9.08
N THR A 80 -0.45 8.07 -9.45
CA THR A 80 -1.91 7.88 -9.40
C THR A 80 -2.42 7.93 -7.95
N GLY A 81 -1.72 7.26 -7.03
CA GLY A 81 -2.03 7.29 -5.60
C GLY A 81 -1.94 8.68 -4.99
N ALA A 82 -0.90 9.45 -5.34
CA ALA A 82 -0.75 10.83 -4.90
C ALA A 82 -1.87 11.74 -5.43
N ALA A 83 -2.26 11.59 -6.70
CA ALA A 83 -3.37 12.35 -7.29
C ALA A 83 -4.70 12.05 -6.58
N ILE A 84 -5.01 10.77 -6.34
CA ILE A 84 -6.24 10.35 -5.65
C ILE A 84 -6.23 10.84 -4.19
N SER A 85 -5.09 10.76 -3.50
CA SER A 85 -4.94 11.28 -2.14
C SER A 85 -5.21 12.79 -2.06
N GLY A 86 -4.66 13.57 -3.00
CA GLY A 86 -4.91 15.01 -3.07
C GLY A 86 -6.38 15.36 -3.34
N VAL A 87 -7.04 14.65 -4.25
CA VAL A 87 -8.47 14.87 -4.57
C VAL A 87 -9.36 14.50 -3.39
N THR A 88 -9.11 13.34 -2.76
CA THR A 88 -9.90 12.87 -1.61
C THR A 88 -9.72 13.78 -0.39
N TRP A 89 -8.51 14.30 -0.18
CA TRP A 89 -8.24 15.30 0.85
C TRP A 89 -9.04 16.58 0.62
N ALA A 90 -9.05 17.10 -0.61
CA ALA A 90 -9.77 18.32 -0.95
C ALA A 90 -11.29 18.18 -0.80
N LEU A 91 -11.84 16.98 -1.03
CA LEU A 91 -13.29 16.74 -1.00
C LEU A 91 -13.84 16.37 0.38
N GLY A 92 -13.08 15.64 1.20
CA GLY A 92 -13.59 15.11 2.46
C GLY A 92 -12.54 14.95 3.55
N GLY A 93 -11.39 15.62 3.39
CA GLY A 93 -10.32 15.66 4.38
C GLY A 93 -9.79 14.27 4.75
N TRP A 94 -9.36 14.16 6.00
CA TRP A 94 -8.69 12.97 6.53
C TRP A 94 -9.50 11.68 6.35
N THR A 95 -10.79 11.72 6.67
CA THR A 95 -11.67 10.54 6.61
C THR A 95 -11.79 9.99 5.19
N LEU A 96 -11.98 10.86 4.19
CA LEU A 96 -12.15 10.42 2.81
C LEU A 96 -10.84 9.91 2.21
N THR A 97 -9.70 10.52 2.55
CA THR A 97 -8.38 10.03 2.16
C THR A 97 -8.09 8.65 2.76
N CYS A 98 -8.37 8.45 4.04
CA CYS A 98 -8.25 7.14 4.68
C CYS A 98 -9.19 6.10 4.05
N ALA A 99 -10.44 6.46 3.75
CA ALA A 99 -11.40 5.57 3.10
C ALA A 99 -10.93 5.14 1.70
N ALA A 100 -10.38 6.07 0.91
CA ALA A 100 -9.81 5.76 -0.40
C ALA A 100 -8.60 4.82 -0.28
N CYS A 101 -7.72 5.05 0.70
CA CYS A 101 -6.58 4.17 0.98
C CYS A 101 -7.04 2.75 1.35
N ALA A 102 -8.05 2.63 2.22
CA ALA A 102 -8.63 1.35 2.60
C ALA A 102 -9.28 0.63 1.41
N ALA A 103 -10.00 1.36 0.54
CA ALA A 103 -10.62 0.80 -0.66
C ALA A 103 -9.56 0.18 -1.60
N PHE A 104 -8.44 0.86 -1.83
CA PHE A 104 -7.33 0.32 -2.61
C PHE A 104 -6.70 -0.91 -1.96
N ALA A 105 -6.51 -0.92 -0.64
CA ALA A 105 -5.95 -2.05 0.08
C ALA A 105 -6.87 -3.29 0.00
N ILE A 106 -8.19 -3.09 0.11
CA ILE A 106 -9.19 -4.15 -0.08
C ILE A 106 -9.16 -4.68 -1.52
N LEU A 107 -9.09 -3.79 -2.51
CA LEU A 107 -9.04 -4.19 -3.92
C LEU A 107 -7.80 -5.06 -4.21
N SER A 108 -6.66 -4.70 -3.63
CA SER A 108 -5.43 -5.50 -3.70
C SER A 108 -5.62 -6.87 -3.06
N LEU A 109 -6.19 -6.93 -1.86
CA LEU A 109 -6.48 -8.19 -1.17
C LEU A 109 -7.39 -9.11 -2.00
N VAL A 110 -8.44 -8.55 -2.61
CA VAL A 110 -9.37 -9.28 -3.48
C VAL A 110 -8.65 -9.85 -4.71
N SER A 111 -7.75 -9.07 -5.33
CA SER A 111 -6.98 -9.54 -6.48
C SER A 111 -6.07 -10.72 -6.14
N ASP A 112 -5.47 -10.72 -4.94
CA ASP A 112 -4.63 -11.80 -4.41
C ASP A 112 -5.46 -13.08 -4.19
N PHE A 113 -6.69 -12.94 -3.66
CA PHE A 113 -7.63 -14.06 -3.49
C PHE A 113 -8.09 -14.66 -4.82
N VAL A 114 -8.38 -13.82 -5.82
CA VAL A 114 -8.77 -14.27 -7.16
C VAL A 114 -7.62 -15.02 -7.83
N SER A 115 -6.40 -14.50 -7.75
CA SER A 115 -5.22 -15.15 -8.34
C SER A 115 -4.94 -16.52 -7.73
N LYS A 116 -5.17 -16.67 -6.42
CA LYS A 116 -5.02 -17.96 -5.73
C LYS A 116 -6.13 -18.97 -6.11
N SER A 117 -7.33 -18.48 -6.45
CA SER A 117 -8.42 -19.35 -6.90
C SER A 117 -8.20 -19.93 -8.30
N SER A 118 -7.46 -19.24 -9.17
CA SER A 118 -7.09 -19.73 -10.50
C SER A 118 -5.96 -20.77 -10.52
N GLU A 119 -5.13 -20.86 -9.48
CA GLU A 119 -4.09 -21.90 -9.37
C GLU A 119 -4.64 -23.25 -8.88
N LEU A 120 -5.88 -23.28 -8.37
CA LEU A 120 -6.53 -24.47 -7.80
C LEU A 120 -7.53 -25.15 -8.77
N SER A 121 -7.71 -24.61 -9.99
CA SER A 121 -8.53 -25.21 -11.06
C SER A 121 -7.68 -25.72 -12.20
#